data_AF-A0A3G3IGD3-F1
#
_entry.id   AF-A0A3G3IGD3-F1
#
_cell.length_a   1.000
_cell.length_b   1.000
_cell.length_c   1.000
_cell.angle_alpha   90.00
_cell.angle_beta   90.00
_cell.angle_gamma   90.00
#
_symmetry.space_group_name_H-M   'P 1'
#
loop_
_entity.id
_entity.type
_entity.pdbx_description
1 polymer ?
#
loop_
_entity_poly.entity_id
_entity_poly.type
_entity_poly.pdbx_seq_one_letter_code
_entity_poly.pdbx_strand_id
1 'polypeptide(L)'
;MGKYELVCQEDGEVFEDGYGLFCPSGHKGLMRTRYEVREFSPRPCKGIFKFYDWLPVRSVYETDSCPVVFRSEKLSKELGLNDLWVGLTGYYPERDCRSMSCTFKEMEAYPTYARLRDSGGKTIVLASAGNTARAFAQIAAETGNRCIIVVPETSADKLTVTERSENVTLITVKGDYADAIALADRVVALGDFVSEGGARNVARRDGMGTVMLQFAQTAGRLPDSYFQGVGSGTGGISAWEASLRLIGDGRFGDRLPRLRLSQNLPFTPMAKAWNAGRREILPEDLGKEREDVSQVYAEVLTNRKPPYSMKGGVFDAMTACDGSFIEVTNDEARSAERMWMQCENVRPDPAASVALASLVKAVGDGTVDRDECVFLNMTGAGRDRVSEDYDLVTVAPKADVDTDVTDEELRAIVDA
;
A
#
# COMPACT_ATOMS: atom_id res chain seq x y z
N MET A 1 18.98 16.42 8.06
CA MET A 1 18.49 15.05 8.38
C MET A 1 17.00 15.18 8.63
N GLY A 2 16.18 14.28 8.10
CA GLY A 2 14.72 14.31 8.27
C GLY A 2 14.41 13.99 9.72
N LYS A 3 14.30 15.03 10.56
CA LYS A 3 14.00 14.85 11.98
C LYS A 3 12.50 14.70 12.15
N TYR A 4 12.12 13.63 12.83
CA TYR A 4 10.75 13.32 13.17
C TYR A 4 10.71 12.61 14.51
N GLU A 5 9.53 12.66 15.13
CA GLU A 5 9.18 11.88 16.30
C GLU A 5 7.96 11.02 15.98
N LEU A 6 7.71 10.02 16.81
CA LEU A 6 6.50 9.21 16.73
C LEU A 6 5.52 9.65 17.82
N VAL A 7 4.23 9.71 17.46
CA VAL A 7 3.14 10.17 18.32
C VAL A 7 2.07 9.08 18.39
N CYS A 8 1.81 8.56 19.58
CA CYS A 8 0.76 7.59 19.81
C CYS A 8 -0.62 8.25 19.61
N GLN A 9 -1.51 7.60 18.87
CA GLN A 9 -2.84 8.15 18.56
C GLN A 9 -3.88 7.94 19.68
N GLU A 10 -3.54 7.20 20.73
CA GLU A 10 -4.42 7.01 21.89
C GLU A 10 -4.22 8.08 22.97
N ASP A 11 -2.98 8.38 23.35
CA ASP A 11 -2.63 9.27 24.47
C ASP A 11 -1.88 10.55 24.05
N GLY A 12 -1.40 10.62 22.80
CA GLY A 12 -0.59 11.73 22.31
C GLY A 12 0.87 11.72 22.78
N GLU A 13 1.32 10.66 23.43
CA GLU A 13 2.70 10.52 23.89
C GLU A 13 3.67 10.50 22.72
N VAL A 14 4.82 11.14 22.91
CA VAL A 14 5.85 11.36 21.89
C VAL A 14 7.09 10.55 22.25
N PHE A 15 7.65 9.83 21.29
CA PHE A 15 8.84 9.02 21.49
C PHE A 15 9.77 9.08 20.28
N GLU A 16 11.06 8.87 20.56
CA GLU A 16 12.07 8.71 19.52
C GLU A 16 11.88 7.40 18.77
N ASP A 17 12.23 7.39 17.48
CA ASP A 17 12.11 6.21 16.67
C ASP A 17 13.31 5.26 16.83
N GLY A 18 13.04 4.08 17.42
CA GLY A 18 13.95 2.93 17.47
C GLY A 18 13.50 1.76 16.57
N TYR A 19 12.86 2.04 15.44
CA TYR A 19 12.14 1.07 14.61
C TYR A 19 10.91 0.46 15.32
N GLY A 20 10.25 1.24 16.18
CA GLY A 20 9.07 0.80 16.91
C GLY A 20 7.88 0.52 15.98
N LEU A 21 7.21 -0.63 16.17
CA LEU A 21 5.91 -0.96 15.56
C LEU A 21 4.75 -0.84 16.56
N PHE A 22 5.04 -0.77 17.85
CA PHE A 22 4.05 -0.69 18.92
C PHE A 22 4.36 0.48 19.83
N CYS A 23 3.31 1.04 20.44
CA CYS A 23 3.47 2.08 21.44
C CYS A 23 4.23 1.50 22.65
N PRO A 24 5.31 2.18 23.12
CA PRO A 24 6.06 1.73 24.30
C PRO A 24 5.19 1.57 25.57
N SER A 25 4.12 2.36 25.66
CA SER A 25 3.16 2.36 26.77
C SER A 25 2.10 1.25 26.68
N GLY A 26 2.19 0.36 25.68
CA GLY A 26 1.32 -0.83 25.54
C GLY A 26 -0.02 -0.58 24.83
N HIS A 27 -0.25 0.64 24.33
CA HIS A 27 -1.44 0.99 23.55
C HIS A 27 -1.52 0.22 22.22
N LYS A 28 -2.74 -0.05 21.75
CA LYS A 28 -3.00 -0.86 20.56
C LYS A 28 -3.13 -0.04 19.28
N GLY A 29 -3.31 1.26 19.41
CA GLY A 29 -3.47 2.25 18.37
C GLY A 29 -2.26 2.36 17.46
N LEU A 30 -2.46 3.07 16.35
CA LEU A 30 -1.35 3.42 15.47
C LEU A 30 -0.51 4.54 16.11
N MET A 31 0.74 4.59 15.68
CA MET A 31 1.66 5.69 15.96
C MET A 31 1.82 6.48 14.67
N ARG A 32 1.91 7.81 14.73
CA ARG A 32 2.11 8.68 13.57
C ARG A 32 3.41 9.44 13.66
N THR A 33 3.96 9.79 12.52
CA THR A 33 5.13 10.66 12.42
C THR A 33 4.72 12.12 12.62
N ARG A 34 5.54 12.83 13.41
CA ARG A 34 5.52 14.28 13.52
C ARG A 34 6.87 14.81 13.05
N TYR A 35 6.87 15.41 11.87
CA TYR A 35 8.06 15.98 11.26
C TYR A 35 8.39 17.36 11.84
N GLU A 36 9.67 17.65 12.01
CA GLU A 36 10.13 18.99 12.39
C GLU A 36 9.87 20.01 11.26
N VAL A 37 10.09 19.58 10.01
CA VAL A 37 9.78 20.38 8.82
C VAL A 37 8.27 20.40 8.59
N ARG A 38 7.67 21.58 8.71
CA ARG A 38 6.22 21.78 8.50
C ARG A 38 5.85 22.24 7.10
N GLU A 39 6.80 22.80 6.37
CA GLU A 39 6.58 23.28 5.01
C GLU A 39 6.86 22.16 4.00
N PHE A 40 5.90 21.89 3.12
CA PHE A 40 6.07 20.98 2.00
C PHE A 40 7.01 21.58 0.95
N SER A 41 8.22 21.05 0.85
CA SER A 41 9.21 21.49 -0.14
C SER A 41 9.91 20.28 -0.76
N PRO A 42 9.35 19.68 -1.82
CA PRO A 42 9.97 18.56 -2.51
C PRO A 42 11.37 18.92 -3.01
N ARG A 43 12.32 18.02 -2.79
CA ARG A 43 13.71 18.20 -3.23
C ARG A 43 13.82 18.09 -4.75
N PRO A 44 14.80 18.76 -5.38
CA PRO A 44 15.01 18.70 -6.82
C PRO A 44 15.75 17.40 -7.24
N CYS A 45 15.19 16.26 -6.87
CA CYS A 45 15.67 14.94 -7.27
C CYS A 45 14.51 14.06 -7.77
N LYS A 46 14.86 12.96 -8.44
CA LYS A 46 13.90 11.96 -8.88
C LYS A 46 13.51 11.01 -7.74
N GLY A 47 12.47 10.22 -7.99
CA GLY A 47 12.01 9.18 -7.09
C GLY A 47 11.28 9.67 -5.85
N ILE A 48 10.81 8.71 -5.06
CA ILE A 48 10.04 8.94 -3.82
C ILE A 48 10.81 9.79 -2.80
N PHE A 49 12.15 9.70 -2.78
CA PHE A 49 12.98 10.42 -1.83
C PHE A 49 13.05 11.93 -2.08
N LYS A 50 12.43 12.45 -3.13
CA LYS A 50 12.16 13.89 -3.22
C LYS A 50 11.28 14.40 -2.08
N PHE A 51 10.48 13.51 -1.47
CA PHE A 51 9.66 13.80 -0.29
C PHE A 51 10.38 13.51 1.03
N TYR A 52 11.71 13.41 1.04
CA TYR A 52 12.52 13.01 2.19
C TYR A 52 12.13 13.71 3.50
N ASP A 53 11.83 15.01 3.46
CA ASP A 53 11.55 15.77 4.68
C ASP A 53 10.23 15.35 5.37
N TRP A 54 9.35 14.63 4.66
CA TRP A 54 8.11 14.00 5.16
C TRP A 54 8.10 12.46 4.98
N LEU A 55 9.28 11.84 5.01
CA LEU A 55 9.44 10.39 5.13
C LEU A 55 10.23 10.07 6.41
N PRO A 56 9.94 8.96 7.12
CA PRO A 56 10.59 8.65 8.39
C PRO A 56 11.93 7.97 8.14
N VAL A 57 12.85 8.71 7.52
CA VAL A 57 14.14 8.23 7.04
C VAL A 57 15.22 9.27 7.29
N ARG A 58 16.45 8.78 7.50
CA ARG A 58 17.68 9.56 7.62
C ARG A 58 18.59 9.32 6.43
N SER A 59 18.43 8.19 5.74
CA SER A 59 19.13 7.83 4.51
C SER A 59 18.19 7.67 3.30
N VAL A 60 18.75 7.66 2.08
CA VAL A 60 18.00 7.54 0.82
C VAL A 60 18.60 6.46 -0.09
N TYR A 61 17.83 5.96 -1.04
CA TYR A 61 18.33 5.18 -2.17
C TYR A 61 18.19 6.00 -3.45
N GLU A 62 19.08 5.78 -4.41
CA GLU A 62 18.87 6.29 -5.77
C GLU A 62 17.75 5.47 -6.42
N THR A 63 16.71 6.16 -6.90
CA THR A 63 15.58 5.52 -7.57
C THR A 63 14.82 6.58 -8.38
N ASP A 64 14.24 6.15 -9.49
CA ASP A 64 13.29 6.94 -10.27
C ASP A 64 11.83 6.58 -9.91
N SER A 65 11.61 5.58 -9.05
CA SER A 65 10.29 5.14 -8.65
C SER A 65 9.60 6.17 -7.76
N CYS A 66 8.47 6.68 -8.24
CA CYS A 66 7.61 7.67 -7.61
C CYS A 66 6.22 7.52 -8.23
N PRO A 67 5.11 7.80 -7.50
CA PRO A 67 3.81 7.87 -8.14
C PRO A 67 3.83 9.01 -9.15
N VAL A 68 3.18 8.83 -10.30
CA VAL A 68 2.96 9.90 -11.27
C VAL A 68 1.54 10.43 -11.11
N VAL A 69 1.34 11.74 -11.21
CA VAL A 69 0.02 12.36 -11.17
C VAL A 69 -0.21 13.18 -12.43
N PHE A 70 -1.33 12.92 -13.11
CA PHE A 70 -1.69 13.57 -14.37
C PHE A 70 -3.20 13.69 -14.54
N ARG A 71 -3.63 14.55 -15.46
CA ARG A 71 -5.03 14.61 -15.90
C ARG A 71 -5.24 13.67 -17.09
N SER A 72 -6.18 12.73 -16.98
CA SER A 72 -6.54 11.85 -18.08
C SER A 72 -7.64 12.49 -18.92
N GLU A 73 -7.30 13.09 -20.07
CA GLU A 73 -8.29 13.77 -20.92
C GLU A 73 -9.36 12.81 -21.45
N LYS A 74 -8.96 11.60 -21.86
CA LYS A 74 -9.87 10.59 -22.41
C LYS A 74 -10.82 10.07 -21.34
N LEU A 75 -10.30 9.72 -20.15
CA LEU A 75 -11.14 9.23 -19.06
C LEU A 75 -12.05 10.34 -18.52
N SER A 76 -11.55 11.57 -18.42
CA SER A 76 -12.35 12.73 -18.03
C SER A 76 -13.54 12.92 -18.98
N LYS A 77 -13.30 12.83 -20.29
CA LYS A 77 -14.35 12.92 -21.31
C LYS A 77 -15.35 11.78 -21.22
N GLU A 78 -14.87 10.55 -21.04
CA GLU A 78 -15.72 9.36 -20.92
C GLU A 78 -16.64 9.44 -19.70
N LEU A 79 -16.14 9.93 -18.57
CA LEU A 79 -16.91 10.10 -17.34
C LEU A 79 -17.66 11.43 -17.27
N GLY A 80 -17.44 12.35 -18.21
CA GLY A 80 -18.03 13.69 -18.18
C GLY A 80 -17.55 14.58 -17.03
N LEU A 81 -16.36 14.31 -16.46
CA LEU A 81 -15.74 15.08 -15.37
C LEU A 81 -14.84 16.18 -15.91
N ASN A 82 -14.84 17.35 -15.28
CA ASN A 82 -14.03 18.50 -15.71
C ASN A 82 -12.67 18.58 -14.99
N ASP A 83 -12.53 17.98 -13.80
CA ASP A 83 -11.29 18.05 -12.99
C ASP A 83 -10.91 16.68 -12.38
N LEU A 84 -10.73 15.68 -13.25
CA LEU A 84 -10.24 14.35 -12.87
C LEU A 84 -8.72 14.24 -12.98
N TRP A 85 -8.10 13.89 -11.87
CA TRP A 85 -6.69 13.54 -11.76
C TRP A 85 -6.55 12.06 -11.49
N VAL A 86 -5.49 11.48 -12.05
CA VAL A 86 -5.09 10.11 -11.85
C VAL A 86 -3.73 10.11 -11.16
N GLY A 87 -3.63 9.39 -10.05
CA GLY A 87 -2.36 8.99 -9.45
C GLY A 87 -2.08 7.57 -9.88
N LEU A 88 -0.93 7.32 -10.49
CA LEU A 88 -0.56 6.00 -10.98
C LEU A 88 0.77 5.58 -10.35
N THR A 89 0.80 4.39 -9.76
CA THR A 89 2.07 3.72 -9.44
C THR A 89 2.14 2.42 -10.21
N GLY A 90 3.18 2.24 -11.01
CA GLY A 90 3.39 1.04 -11.79
C GLY A 90 4.45 1.26 -12.85
N TYR A 91 4.39 0.48 -13.92
CA TYR A 91 5.32 0.64 -15.04
C TYR A 91 4.57 1.12 -16.28
N TYR A 92 4.75 2.40 -16.59
CA TYR A 92 4.17 3.04 -17.77
C TYR A 92 5.16 4.07 -18.34
N PRO A 93 6.13 3.63 -19.16
CA PRO A 93 7.22 4.46 -19.68
C PRO A 93 6.78 5.75 -20.38
N GLU A 94 5.66 5.72 -21.10
CA GLU A 94 5.09 6.84 -21.84
C GLU A 94 4.63 7.99 -20.92
N ARG A 95 4.48 7.73 -19.62
CA ARG A 95 4.18 8.73 -18.58
C ARG A 95 5.28 8.86 -17.52
N ASP A 96 6.48 8.36 -17.81
CA ASP A 96 7.62 8.35 -16.89
C ASP A 96 7.33 7.65 -15.54
N CYS A 97 6.44 6.66 -15.55
CA CYS A 97 6.11 5.86 -14.37
C CYS A 97 7.00 4.62 -14.34
N ARG A 98 7.93 4.56 -13.38
CA ARG A 98 9.05 3.60 -13.34
C ARG A 98 9.07 2.77 -12.05
N SER A 99 7.92 2.25 -11.64
CA SER A 99 7.80 1.30 -10.53
C SER A 99 7.75 -0.15 -11.03
N MET A 100 8.88 -0.85 -10.93
CA MET A 100 9.15 -2.15 -11.56
C MET A 100 8.32 -3.32 -11.01
N SER A 101 7.90 -3.24 -9.76
CA SER A 101 6.94 -4.16 -9.15
C SER A 101 5.50 -3.90 -9.59
N CYS A 102 5.25 -2.87 -10.40
CA CYS A 102 3.92 -2.53 -10.93
C CYS A 102 2.85 -2.27 -9.85
N THR A 103 3.24 -1.86 -8.65
CA THR A 103 2.32 -1.61 -7.54
C THR A 103 2.80 -0.50 -6.61
N PHE A 104 1.87 0.24 -6.03
CA PHE A 104 2.13 1.24 -5.00
C PHE A 104 2.82 0.70 -3.75
N LYS A 105 2.92 -0.63 -3.57
CA LYS A 105 3.68 -1.25 -2.48
C LYS A 105 5.18 -0.94 -2.55
N GLU A 106 5.71 -0.53 -3.69
CA GLU A 106 7.06 0.05 -3.76
C GLU A 106 7.22 1.29 -2.91
N MET A 107 6.16 2.11 -2.81
CA MET A 107 6.19 3.31 -1.99
C MET A 107 6.27 2.97 -0.51
N GLU A 108 5.88 1.76 -0.12
CA GLU A 108 6.08 1.25 1.23
C GLU A 108 7.50 0.70 1.43
N ALA A 109 8.02 -0.04 0.43
CA ALA A 109 9.27 -0.78 0.54
C ALA A 109 10.48 0.15 0.67
N TYR A 110 10.63 1.16 -0.19
CA TYR A 110 11.77 2.09 -0.15
C TYR A 110 11.96 2.78 1.21
N PRO A 111 10.96 3.48 1.79
CA PRO A 111 11.14 4.13 3.08
C PRO A 111 11.26 3.10 4.21
N THR A 112 10.67 1.91 4.09
CA THR A 112 10.84 0.86 5.10
C THR A 112 12.29 0.37 5.16
N TYR A 113 12.91 0.07 4.02
CA TYR A 113 14.32 -0.31 3.96
C TYR A 113 15.25 0.83 4.38
N ALA A 114 14.91 2.07 4.05
CA ALA A 114 15.72 3.22 4.48
C ALA A 114 15.68 3.39 6.00
N ARG A 115 14.47 3.38 6.59
CA ARG A 115 14.27 3.42 8.06
C ARG A 115 14.96 2.25 8.76
N LEU A 116 14.97 1.07 8.15
CA LEU A 116 15.63 -0.12 8.69
C LEU A 116 17.15 0.01 8.66
N ARG A 117 17.71 0.50 7.54
CA ARG A 117 19.14 0.81 7.43
C ARG A 117 19.58 1.83 8.48
N ASP A 118 18.76 2.84 8.73
CA ASP A 118 19.00 3.84 9.78
C ASP A 118 18.97 3.25 11.21
N SER A 119 18.41 2.05 11.37
CA SER A 119 18.22 1.34 12.64
C SER A 119 19.05 0.06 12.75
N GLY A 120 20.12 -0.07 11.94
CA GLY A 120 21.06 -1.20 12.02
C GLY A 120 20.91 -2.29 10.94
N GLY A 121 19.99 -2.13 9.98
CA GLY A 121 19.97 -2.95 8.76
C GLY A 121 19.62 -4.44 8.97
N LYS A 122 18.67 -4.73 9.87
CA LYS A 122 18.14 -6.10 10.05
C LYS A 122 17.48 -6.63 8.76
N THR A 123 17.21 -7.93 8.72
CA THR A 123 16.51 -8.56 7.59
C THR A 123 15.00 -8.42 7.77
N ILE A 124 14.29 -8.00 6.71
CA ILE A 124 12.83 -7.96 6.73
C ILE A 124 12.25 -9.34 6.48
N VAL A 125 11.20 -9.69 7.21
CA VAL A 125 10.42 -10.92 7.03
C VAL A 125 8.97 -10.57 6.72
N LEU A 126 8.39 -11.26 5.75
CA LEU A 126 6.97 -11.15 5.42
C LEU A 126 6.38 -12.46 4.93
N ALA A 127 5.13 -12.71 5.30
CA ALA A 127 4.31 -13.82 4.80
C ALA A 127 3.33 -13.30 3.75
N SER A 128 3.70 -13.38 2.47
CA SER A 128 2.86 -12.95 1.34
C SER A 128 3.40 -13.49 0.02
N ALA A 129 2.53 -13.78 -0.94
CA ALA A 129 2.90 -14.00 -2.34
C ALA A 129 2.32 -12.90 -3.27
N GLY A 130 1.83 -11.80 -2.70
CA GLY A 130 1.10 -10.76 -3.41
C GLY A 130 1.94 -9.51 -3.73
N ASN A 131 1.25 -8.39 -3.97
CA ASN A 131 1.85 -7.10 -4.31
C ASN A 131 2.92 -6.64 -3.29
N THR A 132 2.72 -6.89 -1.99
CA THR A 132 3.72 -6.55 -0.97
C THR A 132 5.00 -7.36 -1.12
N ALA A 133 4.90 -8.68 -1.29
CA ALA A 133 6.06 -9.55 -1.49
C ALA A 133 6.84 -9.17 -2.74
N ARG A 134 6.15 -8.94 -3.86
CA ARG A 134 6.77 -8.51 -5.11
C ARG A 134 7.53 -7.19 -4.95
N ALA A 135 6.92 -6.18 -4.32
CA ALA A 135 7.60 -4.90 -4.11
C ALA A 135 8.81 -5.02 -3.16
N PHE A 136 8.68 -5.71 -2.03
CA PHE A 136 9.79 -5.87 -1.09
C PHE A 136 10.93 -6.70 -1.68
N ALA A 137 10.64 -7.74 -2.47
CA ALA A 137 11.62 -8.52 -3.21
C ALA A 137 12.33 -7.69 -4.28
N GLN A 138 11.57 -6.97 -5.11
CA GLN A 138 12.09 -6.11 -6.17
C GLN A 138 13.05 -5.06 -5.59
N ILE A 139 12.62 -4.36 -4.53
CA ILE A 139 13.45 -3.32 -3.92
C ILE A 139 14.65 -3.92 -3.17
N ALA A 140 14.51 -5.08 -2.53
CA ALA A 140 15.65 -5.79 -1.96
C ALA A 140 16.71 -6.12 -3.01
N ALA A 141 16.27 -6.60 -4.19
CA ALA A 141 17.17 -6.89 -5.30
C ALA A 141 17.92 -5.63 -5.78
N GLU A 142 17.21 -4.52 -5.96
CA GLU A 142 17.79 -3.25 -6.43
C GLU A 142 18.73 -2.58 -5.41
N THR A 143 18.43 -2.71 -4.11
CA THR A 143 19.07 -1.89 -3.06
C THR A 143 20.07 -2.67 -2.19
N GLY A 144 20.17 -3.99 -2.39
CA GLY A 144 21.02 -4.87 -1.59
C GLY A 144 20.49 -5.14 -0.17
N ASN A 145 19.23 -4.81 0.11
CA ASN A 145 18.62 -5.11 1.41
C ASN A 145 18.18 -6.57 1.50
N ARG A 146 18.29 -7.15 2.69
CA ARG A 146 17.91 -8.55 2.94
C ARG A 146 16.40 -8.68 3.19
N CYS A 147 15.79 -9.64 2.52
CA CYS A 147 14.35 -9.90 2.53
C CYS A 147 14.10 -11.42 2.58
N ILE A 148 13.33 -11.86 3.57
CA ILE A 148 12.83 -13.23 3.68
C ILE A 148 11.34 -13.22 3.43
N ILE A 149 10.91 -13.99 2.44
CA ILE A 149 9.52 -14.16 2.07
C ILE A 149 9.13 -15.59 2.38
N VAL A 150 8.06 -15.76 3.15
CA VAL A 150 7.52 -17.08 3.51
C VAL A 150 6.17 -17.27 2.84
N VAL A 151 6.00 -18.36 2.09
CA VAL A 151 4.76 -18.67 1.35
C VAL A 151 4.40 -20.15 1.44
N PRO A 152 3.13 -20.51 1.22
CA PRO A 152 2.77 -21.90 0.95
C PRO A 152 3.50 -22.42 -0.30
N GLU A 153 3.85 -23.71 -0.33
CA GLU A 153 4.44 -24.37 -1.50
C GLU A 153 3.63 -24.14 -2.80
N THR A 154 2.30 -24.12 -2.68
CA THR A 154 1.36 -23.83 -3.79
C THR A 154 1.45 -22.41 -4.36
N SER A 155 2.24 -21.52 -3.75
CA SER A 155 2.46 -20.13 -4.20
C SER A 155 3.92 -19.83 -4.51
N ALA A 156 4.79 -20.84 -4.56
CA ALA A 156 6.22 -20.70 -4.78
C ALA A 156 6.58 -20.00 -6.11
N ASP A 157 5.81 -20.23 -7.16
CA ASP A 157 6.05 -19.76 -8.52
C ASP A 157 5.50 -18.34 -8.80
N LYS A 158 4.78 -17.75 -7.84
CA LYS A 158 4.06 -16.48 -8.03
C LYS A 158 4.94 -15.24 -7.87
N LEU A 159 6.12 -15.37 -7.26
CA LEU A 159 7.00 -14.25 -6.97
C LEU A 159 8.02 -14.06 -8.10
N THR A 160 7.88 -12.96 -8.83
CA THR A 160 8.81 -12.55 -9.88
C THR A 160 9.44 -11.19 -9.58
N VAL A 161 10.69 -11.03 -10.00
CA VAL A 161 11.48 -9.79 -9.90
C VAL A 161 12.21 -9.55 -11.23
N THR A 162 12.65 -8.33 -11.50
CA THR A 162 13.38 -8.01 -12.74
C THR A 162 14.88 -8.29 -12.65
N GLU A 163 15.38 -8.61 -11.46
CA GLU A 163 16.79 -8.94 -11.23
C GLU A 163 16.92 -10.04 -10.18
N ARG A 164 17.76 -11.04 -10.45
CA ARG A 164 18.05 -12.09 -9.48
C ARG A 164 18.94 -11.53 -8.38
N SER A 165 18.58 -11.78 -7.12
CA SER A 165 19.37 -11.34 -5.97
C SER A 165 19.45 -12.41 -4.90
N GLU A 166 20.65 -12.63 -4.36
CA GLU A 166 20.86 -13.51 -3.20
C GLU A 166 20.29 -12.89 -1.90
N ASN A 167 19.99 -11.59 -1.92
CA ASN A 167 19.40 -10.91 -0.77
C ASN A 167 17.90 -11.21 -0.60
N VAL A 168 17.25 -11.83 -1.59
CA VAL A 168 15.86 -12.26 -1.52
C VAL A 168 15.82 -13.76 -1.29
N THR A 169 15.42 -14.16 -0.08
CA THR A 169 15.26 -15.56 0.31
C THR A 169 13.78 -15.92 0.34
N LEU A 170 13.40 -16.91 -0.47
CA LEU A 170 12.05 -17.49 -0.44
C LEU A 170 12.08 -18.81 0.34
N ILE A 171 11.21 -18.93 1.34
CA ILE A 171 10.98 -20.16 2.10
C ILE A 171 9.56 -20.63 1.80
N THR A 172 9.42 -21.87 1.35
CA THR A 172 8.12 -22.52 1.17
C THR A 172 7.78 -23.38 2.37
N VAL A 173 6.51 -23.37 2.78
CA VAL A 173 5.99 -24.25 3.83
C VAL A 173 4.95 -25.21 3.26
N LYS A 174 5.01 -26.48 3.68
CA LYS A 174 4.00 -27.50 3.37
C LYS A 174 2.73 -27.31 4.21
N GLY A 175 2.06 -26.19 3.98
CA GLY A 175 0.88 -25.78 4.72
C GLY A 175 0.09 -24.72 3.96
N ASP A 176 -0.78 -24.02 4.66
CA ASP A 176 -1.53 -22.90 4.12
C ASP A 176 -0.93 -21.53 4.55
N TYR A 177 -1.64 -20.45 4.22
CA TYR A 177 -1.17 -19.10 4.56
C TYR A 177 -1.08 -18.84 6.07
N ALA A 178 -1.89 -19.50 6.89
CA ALA A 178 -1.78 -19.38 8.35
C ALA A 178 -0.47 -20.01 8.83
N ASP A 179 -0.06 -21.14 8.26
CA ASP A 179 1.23 -21.76 8.53
C ASP A 179 2.39 -20.87 8.09
N ALA A 180 2.30 -20.25 6.91
CA ALA A 180 3.31 -19.32 6.42
C ALA A 180 3.47 -18.08 7.33
N ILE A 181 2.35 -17.55 7.86
CA ILE A 181 2.38 -16.46 8.84
C ILE A 181 3.02 -16.90 10.15
N ALA A 182 2.62 -18.07 10.69
CA ALA A 182 3.19 -18.60 11.92
C ALA A 182 4.69 -18.84 11.78
N LEU A 183 5.15 -19.34 10.63
CA LEU A 183 6.56 -19.56 10.35
C LEU A 183 7.33 -18.25 10.23
N ALA A 184 6.78 -17.23 9.55
CA ALA A 184 7.38 -15.90 9.49
C ALA A 184 7.51 -15.26 10.89
N ASP A 185 6.51 -15.42 11.76
CA ASP A 185 6.57 -14.94 13.14
C ASP A 185 7.66 -15.66 13.95
N ARG A 186 7.86 -16.97 13.72
CA ARG A 186 8.96 -17.73 14.32
C ARG A 186 10.33 -17.25 13.84
N VAL A 187 10.49 -16.94 12.55
CA VAL A 187 11.74 -16.34 12.03
C VAL A 187 12.02 -15.00 12.70
N VAL A 188 11.00 -14.14 12.86
CA VAL A 188 11.15 -12.87 13.58
C VAL A 188 11.58 -13.07 15.03
N ALA A 189 11.06 -14.11 15.70
CA ALA A 189 11.41 -14.44 17.08
C ALA A 189 12.88 -14.88 17.27
N LEU A 190 13.62 -15.21 16.20
CA LEU A 190 15.05 -15.54 16.28
C LEU A 190 15.95 -14.32 16.59
N GLY A 191 15.43 -13.09 16.52
CA GLY A 191 16.07 -11.86 17.08
C GLY A 191 16.74 -10.93 16.07
N ASP A 192 17.29 -11.47 14.98
CA ASP A 192 18.01 -10.70 13.94
C ASP A 192 17.12 -10.21 12.79
N PHE A 193 15.82 -10.48 12.90
CA PHE A 193 14.82 -10.28 11.88
C PHE A 193 13.72 -9.34 12.36
N VAL A 194 13.08 -8.62 11.43
CA VAL A 194 11.96 -7.74 11.73
C VAL A 194 10.81 -8.00 10.78
N SER A 195 9.59 -7.98 11.32
CA SER A 195 8.39 -7.97 10.48
C SER A 195 8.34 -6.66 9.66
N GLU A 196 7.79 -6.74 8.45
CA GLU A 196 7.46 -5.54 7.67
C GLU A 196 6.54 -4.57 8.44
N GLY A 197 5.72 -5.10 9.38
CA GLY A 197 5.02 -4.31 10.40
C GLY A 197 3.62 -3.82 10.02
N GLY A 198 3.07 -4.23 8.89
CA GLY A 198 1.67 -3.96 8.56
C GLY A 198 1.40 -2.46 8.42
N ALA A 199 0.16 -2.09 8.71
CA ALA A 199 -0.22 -0.69 8.88
C ALA A 199 0.42 -0.02 10.10
N ARG A 200 1.08 -0.77 11.01
CA ARG A 200 1.74 -0.17 12.18
C ARG A 200 3.07 0.49 11.82
N ASN A 201 3.73 0.00 10.78
CA ASN A 201 4.95 0.61 10.28
C ASN A 201 4.67 1.97 9.64
N VAL A 202 5.15 3.04 10.29
CA VAL A 202 4.98 4.42 9.83
C VAL A 202 5.61 4.67 8.47
N ALA A 203 6.72 4.00 8.14
CA ALA A 203 7.39 4.16 6.85
C ALA A 203 6.50 3.70 5.70
N ARG A 204 5.73 2.62 5.91
CA ARG A 204 4.77 2.14 4.91
C ARG A 204 3.67 3.17 4.67
N ARG A 205 3.11 3.74 5.74
CA ARG A 205 2.01 4.72 5.61
C ARG A 205 2.49 6.03 5.01
N ASP A 206 3.61 6.57 5.46
CA ASP A 206 4.14 7.82 4.92
C ASP A 206 4.60 7.67 3.47
N GLY A 207 5.21 6.53 3.17
CA GLY A 207 5.52 6.10 1.82
C GLY A 207 4.30 6.08 0.91
N MET A 208 3.24 5.35 1.26
CA MET A 208 1.99 5.36 0.48
C MET A 208 1.37 6.75 0.35
N GLY A 209 1.47 7.57 1.40
CA GLY A 209 0.95 8.94 1.42
C GLY A 209 1.61 9.87 0.42
N THR A 210 2.78 9.51 -0.12
CA THR A 210 3.48 10.30 -1.15
C THR A 210 2.68 10.48 -2.44
N VAL A 211 1.69 9.63 -2.73
CA VAL A 211 0.79 9.85 -3.87
C VAL A 211 -0.05 11.12 -3.69
N MET A 212 -0.44 11.44 -2.45
CA MET A 212 -1.16 12.68 -2.11
C MET A 212 -0.20 13.88 -2.12
N LEU A 213 1.06 13.68 -1.70
CA LEU A 213 2.09 14.72 -1.80
C LEU A 213 2.40 15.06 -3.25
N GLN A 214 2.48 14.04 -4.11
CA GLN A 214 2.64 14.20 -5.55
C GLN A 214 1.45 14.96 -6.15
N PHE A 215 0.23 14.62 -5.75
CA PHE A 215 -0.95 15.36 -6.18
C PHE A 215 -0.87 16.82 -5.78
N ALA A 216 -0.57 17.12 -4.51
CA ALA A 216 -0.46 18.48 -4.02
C ALA A 216 0.64 19.27 -4.74
N GLN A 217 1.78 18.64 -5.03
CA GLN A 217 2.85 19.23 -5.82
C GLN A 217 2.40 19.58 -7.26
N THR A 218 1.63 18.70 -7.90
CA THR A 218 1.21 18.87 -9.30
C THR A 218 0.00 19.79 -9.45
N ALA A 219 -1.02 19.64 -8.59
CA ALA A 219 -2.29 20.34 -8.67
C ALA A 219 -2.32 21.64 -7.83
N GLY A 220 -1.36 21.83 -6.91
CA GLY A 220 -1.27 23.01 -6.05
C GLY A 220 -2.35 23.10 -4.96
N ARG A 221 -3.06 22.00 -4.69
CA ARG A 221 -4.17 21.92 -3.71
C ARG A 221 -4.42 20.48 -3.27
N LEU A 222 -5.32 20.28 -2.32
CA LEU A 222 -5.94 18.98 -2.03
C LEU A 222 -7.16 18.70 -2.92
N PRO A 223 -7.50 17.43 -3.20
CA PRO A 223 -8.70 17.09 -3.97
C PRO A 223 -9.96 17.20 -3.11
N ASP A 224 -11.12 17.30 -3.76
CA ASP A 224 -12.42 17.26 -3.07
C ASP A 224 -12.81 15.81 -2.73
N SER A 225 -12.55 14.87 -3.65
CA SER A 225 -12.75 13.43 -3.44
C SER A 225 -11.50 12.62 -3.80
N TYR A 226 -11.20 11.61 -3.00
CA TYR A 226 -10.13 10.66 -3.22
C TYR A 226 -10.68 9.23 -3.35
N PHE A 227 -10.36 8.55 -4.44
CA PHE A 227 -10.79 7.19 -4.74
C PHE A 227 -9.64 6.19 -4.68
N GLN A 228 -9.85 5.07 -3.99
CA GLN A 228 -8.89 3.96 -3.96
C GLN A 228 -9.57 2.62 -3.62
N GLY A 229 -9.18 1.55 -4.32
CA GLY A 229 -9.52 0.17 -3.95
C GLY A 229 -8.76 -0.29 -2.71
N VAL A 230 -9.45 -0.90 -1.74
CA VAL A 230 -8.88 -1.24 -0.43
C VAL A 230 -9.13 -2.67 0.03
N GLY A 231 -8.04 -3.31 0.45
CA GLY A 231 -8.09 -4.55 1.24
C GLY A 231 -7.89 -4.26 2.72
N SER A 232 -6.71 -3.74 3.09
CA SER A 232 -6.43 -3.30 4.47
C SER A 232 -6.93 -1.88 4.78
N GLY A 233 -7.23 -1.07 3.77
CA GLY A 233 -7.53 0.36 3.96
C GLY A 233 -6.32 1.24 4.30
N THR A 234 -5.10 0.68 4.35
CA THR A 234 -3.90 1.43 4.78
C THR A 234 -3.55 2.58 3.83
N GLY A 235 -3.80 2.46 2.53
CA GLY A 235 -3.63 3.58 1.59
C GLY A 235 -4.60 4.74 1.88
N GLY A 236 -5.83 4.44 2.33
CA GLY A 236 -6.79 5.46 2.78
C GLY A 236 -6.31 6.18 4.05
N ILE A 237 -5.77 5.45 5.03
CA ILE A 237 -5.12 6.04 6.22
C ILE A 237 -3.96 6.94 5.79
N SER A 238 -3.15 6.48 4.83
CA SER A 238 -1.97 7.19 4.34
C SER A 238 -2.34 8.50 3.61
N ALA A 239 -3.40 8.47 2.80
CA ALA A 239 -3.94 9.66 2.13
C ALA A 239 -4.48 10.68 3.16
N TRP A 240 -5.16 10.21 4.20
CA TRP A 240 -5.62 11.06 5.30
C TRP A 240 -4.45 11.70 6.07
N GLU A 241 -3.46 10.91 6.48
CA GLU A 241 -2.28 11.39 7.21
C GLU A 241 -1.48 12.41 6.39
N ALA A 242 -1.30 12.19 5.09
CA ALA A 242 -0.66 13.16 4.19
C ALA A 242 -1.51 14.43 4.02
N SER A 243 -2.83 14.31 3.93
CA SER A 243 -3.73 15.47 3.82
C SER A 243 -3.70 16.34 5.08
N LEU A 244 -3.65 15.73 6.27
CA LEU A 244 -3.48 16.47 7.52
C LEU A 244 -2.18 17.28 7.55
N ARG A 245 -1.07 16.70 7.04
CA ARG A 245 0.21 17.42 6.94
C ARG A 245 0.15 18.59 5.97
N LEU A 246 -0.48 18.39 4.80
CA LEU A 246 -0.67 19.44 3.79
C LEU A 246 -1.60 20.57 4.27
N ILE A 247 -2.63 20.25 5.07
CA ILE A 247 -3.45 21.26 5.76
C ILE A 247 -2.61 22.02 6.81
N GLY A 248 -1.75 21.30 7.56
CA GLY A 248 -0.84 21.91 8.54
C GLY A 248 0.21 22.84 7.92
N ASP A 249 0.58 22.61 6.67
CA ASP A 249 1.39 23.53 5.86
C ASP A 249 0.62 24.82 5.51
N GLY A 250 -0.68 24.70 5.23
CA GLY A 250 -1.60 25.83 5.05
C GLY A 250 -1.72 26.35 3.61
N ARG A 251 -0.89 25.90 2.66
CA ARG A 251 -0.96 26.36 1.25
C ARG A 251 -1.89 25.54 0.36
N PHE A 252 -2.32 24.35 0.81
CA PHE A 252 -3.06 23.38 -0.02
C PHE A 252 -4.56 23.30 0.29
N GLY A 253 -5.08 24.25 1.08
CA GLY A 253 -6.45 24.28 1.58
C GLY A 253 -6.56 23.81 3.03
N ASP A 254 -7.76 23.93 3.59
CA ASP A 254 -8.08 23.64 5.00
C ASP A 254 -9.09 22.50 5.18
N ARG A 255 -9.54 21.89 4.08
CA ARG A 255 -10.51 20.79 4.06
C ARG A 255 -9.85 19.46 3.73
N LEU A 256 -10.22 18.43 4.48
CA LEU A 256 -9.85 17.06 4.15
C LEU A 256 -10.61 16.58 2.90
N PRO A 257 -9.98 15.77 2.03
CA PRO A 257 -10.67 15.15 0.91
C PRO A 257 -11.69 14.13 1.40
N ARG A 258 -12.83 14.01 0.71
CA ARG A 258 -13.76 12.91 0.92
C ARG A 258 -13.12 11.59 0.52
N LEU A 259 -12.91 10.70 1.49
CA LEU A 259 -12.35 9.37 1.21
C LEU A 259 -13.44 8.44 0.69
N ARG A 260 -13.32 8.03 -0.57
CA ARG A 260 -14.22 7.08 -1.23
C ARG A 260 -13.46 5.77 -1.45
N LEU A 261 -13.58 4.85 -0.50
CA LEU A 261 -12.82 3.61 -0.48
C LEU A 261 -13.62 2.45 -1.06
N SER A 262 -13.02 1.70 -1.98
CA SER A 262 -13.75 0.72 -2.78
C SER A 262 -13.45 -0.71 -2.32
N GLN A 263 -14.48 -1.53 -2.12
CA GLN A 263 -14.33 -2.97 -1.85
C GLN A 263 -15.01 -3.80 -2.93
N ASN A 264 -14.42 -4.96 -3.24
CA ASN A 264 -14.91 -5.85 -4.29
C ASN A 264 -15.80 -6.95 -3.68
N LEU A 265 -17.07 -6.98 -4.11
CA LEU A 265 -18.02 -8.04 -3.78
C LEU A 265 -17.51 -9.42 -4.24
N PRO A 266 -17.81 -10.50 -3.51
CA PRO A 266 -18.65 -10.55 -2.29
C PRO A 266 -17.93 -10.20 -0.97
N PHE A 267 -16.63 -9.84 -0.99
CA PHE A 267 -15.85 -9.62 0.23
C PHE A 267 -15.75 -8.12 0.61
N THR A 268 -16.73 -7.64 1.39
CA THR A 268 -16.87 -6.21 1.73
C THR A 268 -17.03 -5.93 3.25
N PRO A 269 -16.20 -6.50 4.13
CA PRO A 269 -16.42 -6.43 5.58
C PRO A 269 -16.35 -5.01 6.16
N MET A 270 -15.51 -4.12 5.60
CA MET A 270 -15.42 -2.74 6.08
C MET A 270 -16.64 -1.92 5.67
N ALA A 271 -17.16 -2.14 4.46
CA ALA A 271 -18.39 -1.52 3.98
C ALA A 271 -19.60 -1.93 4.85
N LYS A 272 -19.75 -3.22 5.14
CA LYS A 272 -20.80 -3.74 6.02
C LYS A 272 -20.76 -3.12 7.42
N ALA A 273 -19.58 -3.09 8.05
CA ALA A 273 -19.40 -2.48 9.37
C ALA A 273 -19.69 -0.97 9.35
N TRP A 274 -19.17 -0.26 8.35
CA TRP A 274 -19.35 1.19 8.19
C TRP A 274 -20.81 1.58 7.98
N ASN A 275 -21.51 0.89 7.07
CA ASN A 275 -22.92 1.15 6.77
C ASN A 275 -23.83 0.84 7.96
N ALA A 276 -23.40 -0.06 8.85
CA ALA A 276 -24.07 -0.33 10.13
C ALA A 276 -23.69 0.68 11.25
N GLY A 277 -22.85 1.68 10.97
CA GLY A 277 -22.37 2.66 11.95
C GLY A 277 -21.44 2.07 13.01
N ARG A 278 -20.78 0.94 12.73
CA ARG A 278 -19.97 0.20 13.69
C ARG A 278 -18.48 0.47 13.51
N ARG A 279 -17.78 0.69 14.63
CA ARG A 279 -16.31 0.70 14.70
C ARG A 279 -15.70 -0.69 14.54
N GLU A 280 -16.42 -1.73 14.95
CA GLU A 280 -15.93 -3.10 14.91
C GLU A 280 -16.48 -3.84 13.70
N ILE A 281 -15.59 -4.57 13.01
CA ILE A 281 -15.96 -5.60 12.04
C ILE A 281 -16.29 -6.86 12.83
N LEU A 282 -17.49 -7.38 12.66
CA LEU A 282 -17.96 -8.58 13.34
C LEU A 282 -17.70 -9.82 12.46
N PRO A 283 -17.61 -11.03 13.04
CA PRO A 283 -17.39 -12.26 12.28
C PRO A 283 -18.37 -12.46 11.12
N GLU A 284 -19.64 -12.08 11.28
CA GLU A 284 -20.67 -12.16 10.23
C GLU A 284 -20.39 -11.26 9.01
N ASP A 285 -19.61 -10.18 9.18
CA ASP A 285 -19.28 -9.28 8.08
C ASP A 285 -18.32 -9.94 7.07
N LEU A 286 -17.53 -10.94 7.52
CA LEU A 286 -16.51 -11.62 6.74
C LEU A 286 -17.08 -12.65 5.74
N GLY A 287 -18.38 -12.99 5.81
CA GLY A 287 -19.05 -13.89 4.85
C GLY A 287 -18.68 -15.37 5.00
N LYS A 288 -18.95 -16.18 3.96
CA LYS A 288 -18.60 -17.61 3.91
C LYS A 288 -17.16 -17.76 3.43
N GLU A 289 -16.26 -17.87 4.41
CA GLU A 289 -14.83 -17.53 4.37
C GLU A 289 -13.98 -18.02 3.19
N ARG A 290 -14.23 -19.21 2.62
CA ARG A 290 -13.43 -19.77 1.50
C ARG A 290 -14.07 -19.58 0.13
N GLU A 291 -15.39 -19.59 0.05
CA GLU A 291 -16.14 -19.49 -1.21
C GLU A 291 -16.19 -18.05 -1.72
N ASP A 292 -16.34 -17.08 -0.82
CA ASP A 292 -16.46 -15.67 -1.20
C ASP A 292 -15.12 -15.11 -1.71
N VAL A 293 -14.00 -15.45 -1.06
CA VAL A 293 -12.65 -14.94 -1.41
C VAL A 293 -12.19 -15.45 -2.78
N SER A 294 -12.47 -16.72 -3.12
CA SER A 294 -12.06 -17.30 -4.41
C SER A 294 -12.84 -16.75 -5.60
N GLN A 295 -13.94 -16.04 -5.34
CA GLN A 295 -14.78 -15.44 -6.36
C GLN A 295 -14.45 -13.96 -6.61
N VAL A 296 -13.58 -13.33 -5.82
CA VAL A 296 -13.26 -11.90 -5.97
C VAL A 296 -12.33 -11.66 -7.15
N TYR A 297 -12.62 -10.68 -8.00
CA TYR A 297 -11.77 -10.31 -9.13
C TYR A 297 -10.40 -9.75 -8.68
N ALA A 298 -10.37 -9.00 -7.58
CA ALA A 298 -9.14 -8.48 -6.95
C ALA A 298 -8.84 -9.19 -5.61
N GLU A 299 -8.20 -10.37 -5.65
CA GLU A 299 -7.81 -11.15 -4.47
C GLU A 299 -6.99 -10.35 -3.42
N VAL A 300 -6.18 -9.39 -3.88
CA VAL A 300 -5.37 -8.53 -2.99
C VAL A 300 -6.21 -7.64 -2.06
N LEU A 301 -7.52 -7.54 -2.29
CA LEU A 301 -8.46 -6.78 -1.46
C LEU A 301 -9.12 -7.61 -0.34
N THR A 302 -8.77 -8.90 -0.18
CA THR A 302 -9.44 -9.77 0.79
C THR A 302 -8.70 -9.91 2.13
N ASN A 303 -8.25 -8.78 2.70
CA ASN A 303 -7.62 -8.79 4.02
C ASN A 303 -8.67 -8.97 5.13
N ARG A 304 -8.49 -10.03 5.93
CA ARG A 304 -9.41 -10.40 7.02
C ARG A 304 -9.17 -9.65 8.33
N LYS A 305 -8.01 -9.03 8.49
CA LYS A 305 -7.63 -8.27 9.70
C LYS A 305 -7.18 -6.85 9.31
N PRO A 306 -8.03 -6.05 8.64
CA PRO A 306 -7.69 -4.67 8.36
C PRO A 306 -7.53 -3.89 9.68
N PRO A 307 -6.66 -2.87 9.76
CA PRO A 307 -6.58 -1.92 10.87
C PRO A 307 -7.82 -0.99 10.91
N TYR A 308 -9.02 -1.56 10.89
CA TYR A 308 -10.28 -0.81 10.78
C TYR A 308 -10.66 -0.15 12.11
N SER A 309 -10.86 -0.96 13.15
CA SER A 309 -11.33 -0.50 14.46
C SER A 309 -10.30 0.29 15.27
N MET A 310 -9.02 0.06 14.96
CA MET A 310 -7.87 0.59 15.70
C MET A 310 -7.89 2.12 15.76
N LYS A 311 -7.45 2.70 16.88
CA LYS A 311 -7.26 4.14 16.98
C LYS A 311 -6.23 4.64 15.96
N GLY A 312 -6.59 5.68 15.20
CA GLY A 312 -5.83 6.15 14.05
C GLY A 312 -5.99 5.31 12.79
N GLY A 313 -6.80 4.24 12.84
CA GLY A 313 -7.07 3.30 11.76
C GLY A 313 -8.11 3.79 10.75
N VAL A 314 -8.64 2.86 9.95
CA VAL A 314 -9.54 3.18 8.82
C VAL A 314 -10.82 3.86 9.31
N PHE A 315 -11.44 3.40 10.39
CA PHE A 315 -12.67 4.02 10.90
C PHE A 315 -12.49 5.50 11.27
N ASP A 316 -11.36 5.84 11.91
CA ASP A 316 -11.03 7.22 12.25
C ASP A 316 -10.76 8.07 11.00
N ALA A 317 -10.08 7.50 10.00
CA ALA A 317 -9.83 8.16 8.72
C ALA A 317 -11.13 8.48 7.98
N MET A 318 -12.02 7.49 7.87
CA MET A 318 -13.32 7.65 7.22
C MET A 318 -14.19 8.66 7.95
N THR A 319 -14.18 8.66 9.29
CA THR A 319 -14.94 9.63 10.09
C THR A 319 -14.42 11.05 9.89
N ALA A 320 -13.09 11.25 9.92
CA ALA A 320 -12.47 12.56 9.75
C ALA A 320 -12.66 13.14 8.33
N CYS A 321 -12.73 12.28 7.33
CA CYS A 321 -12.79 12.65 5.93
C CYS A 321 -14.20 12.58 5.34
N ASP A 322 -15.28 12.51 6.12
CA ASP A 322 -16.65 12.33 5.60
C ASP A 322 -16.72 11.20 4.54
N GLY A 323 -16.12 10.07 4.90
CA GLY A 323 -15.81 8.99 3.97
C GLY A 323 -17.01 8.10 3.67
N SER A 324 -16.93 7.41 2.54
CA SER A 324 -17.88 6.36 2.15
C SER A 324 -17.16 5.12 1.61
N PHE A 325 -17.74 3.95 1.87
CA PHE A 325 -17.35 2.72 1.19
C PHE A 325 -18.24 2.50 -0.02
N ILE A 326 -17.62 2.17 -1.16
CA ILE A 326 -18.34 1.83 -2.39
C ILE A 326 -18.08 0.37 -2.72
N GLU A 327 -19.15 -0.41 -2.78
CA GLU A 327 -19.10 -1.82 -3.15
C GLU A 327 -19.24 -1.97 -4.68
N VAL A 328 -18.33 -2.73 -5.27
CA VAL A 328 -18.30 -3.02 -6.70
C VAL A 328 -18.28 -4.53 -6.97
N THR A 329 -18.98 -4.95 -8.00
CA THR A 329 -18.99 -6.31 -8.52
C THR A 329 -17.79 -6.58 -9.43
N ASN A 330 -17.51 -7.87 -9.66
CA ASN A 330 -16.46 -8.27 -10.60
C ASN A 330 -16.72 -7.77 -12.03
N ASP A 331 -17.97 -7.71 -12.46
CA ASP A 331 -18.31 -7.29 -13.83
C ASP A 331 -18.20 -5.77 -14.00
N GLU A 332 -18.52 -5.00 -12.97
CA GLU A 332 -18.21 -3.56 -12.91
C GLU A 332 -16.69 -3.34 -12.97
N ALA A 333 -15.91 -4.08 -12.18
CA ALA A 333 -14.45 -3.98 -12.19
C ALA A 333 -13.84 -4.34 -13.57
N ARG A 334 -14.29 -5.41 -14.21
CA ARG A 334 -13.86 -5.77 -15.58
C ARG A 334 -14.27 -4.73 -16.62
N SER A 335 -15.43 -4.11 -16.44
CA SER A 335 -15.90 -3.03 -17.34
C SER A 335 -15.03 -1.79 -17.19
N ALA A 336 -14.67 -1.44 -15.96
CA ALA A 336 -13.72 -0.38 -15.66
C ALA A 336 -12.31 -0.67 -16.22
N GLU A 337 -11.81 -1.92 -16.12
CA GLU A 337 -10.55 -2.33 -16.75
C GLU A 337 -10.58 -2.05 -18.27
N ARG A 338 -11.65 -2.45 -18.97
CA ARG A 338 -11.79 -2.22 -20.41
C ARG A 338 -11.83 -0.73 -20.76
N MET A 339 -12.58 0.05 -20.00
CA MET A 339 -12.65 1.51 -20.17
C MET A 339 -11.27 2.16 -19.97
N TRP A 340 -10.56 1.77 -18.92
CA TRP A 340 -9.20 2.24 -18.67
C TRP A 340 -8.25 1.89 -19.81
N MET A 341 -8.29 0.66 -20.31
CA MET A 341 -7.47 0.22 -21.45
C MET A 341 -7.73 1.05 -22.71
N GLN A 342 -8.99 1.42 -22.98
CA GLN A 342 -9.35 2.28 -24.10
C GLN A 342 -8.83 3.72 -23.92
N CYS A 343 -8.74 4.21 -22.69
CA CYS A 343 -8.28 5.56 -22.38
C CYS A 343 -6.76 5.65 -22.34
N GLU A 344 -6.10 4.81 -21.54
CA GLU A 344 -4.68 4.95 -21.15
C GLU A 344 -3.77 3.84 -21.70
N ASN A 345 -4.29 2.78 -22.33
CA ASN A 345 -3.50 1.75 -23.01
C ASN A 345 -2.37 1.10 -22.17
N VAL A 346 -2.59 0.97 -20.86
CA VAL A 346 -1.75 0.22 -19.93
C VAL A 346 -2.64 -0.60 -19.01
N ARG A 347 -2.34 -1.89 -18.82
CA ARG A 347 -3.23 -2.76 -18.04
C ARG A 347 -3.19 -2.39 -16.55
N PRO A 348 -4.34 -2.07 -15.93
CA PRO A 348 -4.39 -1.76 -14.52
C PRO A 348 -4.33 -3.07 -13.69
N ASP A 349 -3.81 -2.96 -12.47
CA ASP A 349 -3.99 -4.02 -11.47
C ASP A 349 -5.48 -4.16 -11.13
N PRO A 350 -6.00 -5.38 -10.85
CA PRO A 350 -7.41 -5.57 -10.49
C PRO A 350 -7.93 -4.66 -9.38
N ALA A 351 -7.11 -4.33 -8.38
CA ALA A 351 -7.48 -3.40 -7.31
C ALA A 351 -7.69 -1.96 -7.81
N ALA A 352 -6.93 -1.55 -8.82
CA ALA A 352 -7.07 -0.24 -9.45
C ALA A 352 -8.35 -0.19 -10.32
N SER A 353 -8.70 -1.28 -11.00
CA SER A 353 -9.98 -1.41 -11.70
C SER A 353 -11.19 -1.30 -10.77
N VAL A 354 -11.09 -1.85 -9.55
CA VAL A 354 -12.12 -1.71 -8.50
C VAL A 354 -12.28 -0.23 -8.08
N ALA A 355 -11.18 0.51 -7.96
CA ALA A 355 -11.22 1.95 -7.68
C ALA A 355 -11.94 2.71 -8.80
N LEU A 356 -11.58 2.45 -10.06
CA LEU A 356 -12.21 3.11 -11.21
C LEU A 356 -13.70 2.74 -11.33
N ALA A 357 -14.07 1.48 -11.11
CA ALA A 357 -15.48 1.06 -11.11
C ALA A 357 -16.31 1.83 -10.08
N SER A 358 -15.74 2.09 -8.90
CA SER A 358 -16.43 2.88 -7.88
C SER A 358 -16.59 4.35 -8.26
N LEU A 359 -15.62 4.93 -8.99
CA LEU A 359 -15.76 6.28 -9.54
C LEU A 359 -16.86 6.32 -10.61
N VAL A 360 -16.87 5.35 -11.55
CA VAL A 360 -17.92 5.23 -12.58
C VAL A 360 -19.30 5.21 -11.93
N LYS A 361 -19.47 4.43 -10.86
CA LYS A 361 -20.72 4.33 -10.11
C LYS A 361 -21.11 5.65 -9.44
N ALA A 362 -20.16 6.27 -8.73
CA ALA A 362 -20.38 7.54 -8.03
C ALA A 362 -20.67 8.73 -8.97
N VAL A 363 -20.18 8.68 -10.20
CA VAL A 363 -20.56 9.63 -11.26
C VAL A 363 -21.95 9.31 -11.79
N GLY A 364 -22.23 8.03 -12.05
CA GLY A 364 -23.51 7.58 -12.61
C GLY A 364 -24.71 7.79 -11.68
N ASP A 365 -24.51 7.76 -10.36
CA ASP A 365 -25.55 8.03 -9.36
C ASP A 365 -25.61 9.50 -8.90
N GLY A 366 -24.73 10.37 -9.41
CA GLY A 366 -24.68 11.78 -9.08
C GLY A 366 -24.06 12.11 -7.72
N THR A 367 -23.42 11.15 -7.04
CA THR A 367 -22.71 11.43 -5.78
C THR A 367 -21.43 12.25 -6.01
N VAL A 368 -20.84 12.20 -7.21
CA VAL A 368 -19.72 13.06 -7.63
C VAL A 368 -20.22 14.09 -8.64
N ASP A 369 -20.00 15.36 -8.32
CA ASP A 369 -20.35 16.45 -9.22
C ASP A 369 -19.35 16.56 -10.38
N ARG A 370 -19.83 17.03 -11.54
CA ARG A 370 -19.02 17.20 -12.75
C ARG A 370 -17.78 18.10 -12.56
N ASP A 371 -17.92 19.13 -11.73
CA ASP A 371 -16.88 20.12 -11.45
C ASP A 371 -16.05 19.77 -10.19
N GLU A 372 -16.34 18.66 -9.54
CA GLU A 372 -15.61 18.21 -8.36
C GLU A 372 -14.17 17.84 -8.72
N CYS A 373 -13.20 18.24 -7.88
CA CYS A 373 -11.83 17.76 -8.03
C CYS A 373 -11.70 16.33 -7.55
N VAL A 374 -11.67 15.41 -8.51
CA VAL A 374 -11.56 13.99 -8.25
C VAL A 374 -10.11 13.56 -8.38
N PHE A 375 -9.60 12.86 -7.36
CA PHE A 375 -8.32 12.17 -7.45
C PHE A 375 -8.53 10.65 -7.37
N LEU A 376 -8.29 9.97 -8.48
CA LEU A 376 -8.34 8.51 -8.61
C LEU A 376 -6.94 7.92 -8.45
N ASN A 377 -6.69 7.18 -7.37
CA ASN A 377 -5.42 6.47 -7.18
C ASN A 377 -5.48 5.06 -7.80
N MET A 378 -4.81 4.92 -8.94
CA MET A 378 -4.55 3.66 -9.63
C MET A 378 -3.32 2.99 -8.99
N THR A 379 -3.57 2.11 -8.02
CA THR A 379 -2.55 1.52 -7.13
C THR A 379 -1.59 0.52 -7.79
N GLY A 380 -1.74 0.25 -9.08
CA GLY A 380 -0.92 -0.70 -9.83
C GLY A 380 -1.29 -0.71 -11.31
N ALA A 381 -0.29 -0.83 -12.19
CA ALA A 381 -0.47 -1.07 -13.62
C ALA A 381 0.83 -1.55 -14.29
N GLY A 382 0.69 -2.13 -15.48
CA GLY A 382 1.80 -2.37 -16.42
C GLY A 382 2.61 -3.63 -16.16
N ARG A 383 2.02 -4.68 -15.56
CA ARG A 383 2.71 -5.97 -15.38
C ARG A 383 3.06 -6.66 -16.70
N ASP A 384 2.15 -6.58 -17.67
CA ASP A 384 2.39 -7.02 -19.05
C ASP A 384 3.55 -6.25 -19.67
N ARG A 385 3.55 -4.92 -19.54
CA ARG A 385 4.62 -4.05 -20.05
C ARG A 385 6.00 -4.36 -19.45
N VAL A 386 6.10 -4.59 -18.13
CA VAL A 386 7.38 -5.00 -17.53
C VAL A 386 7.84 -6.34 -18.09
N SER A 387 6.92 -7.28 -18.31
CA SER A 387 7.26 -8.60 -18.86
C SER A 387 7.69 -8.54 -20.33
N GLU A 388 7.25 -7.52 -21.07
CA GLU A 388 7.68 -7.24 -22.46
C GLU A 388 9.06 -6.57 -22.50
N ASP A 389 9.32 -5.66 -21.56
CA ASP A 389 10.53 -4.83 -21.55
C ASP A 389 11.71 -5.46 -20.78
N TYR A 390 11.44 -6.39 -19.85
CA TYR A 390 12.42 -7.00 -18.95
C TYR A 390 12.24 -8.50 -18.81
N ASP A 391 13.36 -9.20 -18.63
CA ASP A 391 13.37 -10.61 -18.26
C ASP A 391 12.94 -10.76 -16.79
N LEU A 392 11.72 -11.26 -16.59
CA LEU A 392 11.23 -11.60 -15.25
C LEU A 392 11.87 -12.89 -14.74
N VAL A 393 12.47 -12.81 -13.57
CA VAL A 393 13.06 -13.96 -12.86
C VAL A 393 12.09 -14.40 -11.77
N THR A 394 11.66 -15.66 -11.83
CA THR A 394 10.95 -16.30 -10.72
C THR A 394 11.94 -16.55 -9.58
N VAL A 395 11.61 -16.09 -8.38
CA VAL A 395 12.43 -16.33 -7.19
C VAL A 395 12.26 -17.79 -6.78
N ALA A 396 13.33 -18.59 -6.89
CA ALA A 396 13.29 -19.99 -6.50
C ALA A 396 13.28 -20.13 -4.96
N PRO A 397 12.52 -21.09 -4.40
CA PRO A 397 12.62 -21.43 -2.98
C PRO A 397 14.05 -21.83 -2.61
N LYS A 398 14.58 -21.23 -1.54
CA LYS A 398 15.86 -21.63 -0.93
C LYS A 398 15.69 -22.87 -0.06
N ALA A 399 14.54 -22.99 0.59
CA ALA A 399 14.17 -24.13 1.41
C ALA A 399 12.67 -24.41 1.29
N ASP A 400 12.34 -25.69 1.35
CA ASP A 400 10.98 -26.20 1.51
C ASP A 400 10.91 -26.90 2.88
N VAL A 401 10.03 -26.43 3.75
CA VAL A 401 9.96 -26.87 5.15
C VAL A 401 8.59 -27.41 5.52
N ASP A 402 8.58 -28.43 6.37
CA ASP A 402 7.37 -28.90 7.03
C ASP A 402 6.93 -27.92 8.13
N THR A 403 5.67 -27.99 8.53
CA THR A 403 5.10 -27.09 9.56
C THR A 403 5.72 -27.28 10.95
N ASP A 404 6.33 -28.44 11.18
CA ASP A 404 7.01 -28.83 12.42
C ASP A 404 8.53 -28.62 12.40
N VAL A 405 9.08 -27.96 11.37
CA VAL A 405 10.50 -27.58 11.30
C VAL A 405 10.96 -26.92 12.61
N THR A 406 12.14 -27.26 13.11
CA THR A 406 12.67 -26.75 14.38
C THR A 406 13.26 -25.33 14.25
N ASP A 407 13.38 -24.61 15.36
CA ASP A 407 14.00 -23.27 15.35
C ASP A 407 15.50 -23.31 14.99
N GLU A 408 16.19 -24.43 15.28
CA GLU A 408 17.59 -24.65 14.90
C GLU A 408 17.74 -24.81 13.38
N GLU A 409 16.87 -25.62 12.78
CA GLU A 409 16.82 -25.79 11.31
C GLU A 409 16.43 -24.48 10.61
N LEU A 410 15.45 -23.75 11.16
CA LEU A 410 15.07 -22.44 10.61
C LEU A 410 16.22 -21.46 10.66
N ARG A 411 16.95 -21.39 11.77
CA ARG A 411 18.13 -20.52 11.89
C ARG A 411 19.19 -20.89 10.84
N ALA A 412 19.47 -22.17 10.65
CA ALA A 412 20.41 -22.62 9.62
C ALA A 412 19.97 -22.21 8.19
N ILE A 413 18.68 -22.21 7.90
CA ILE A 413 18.13 -21.81 6.58
C ILE A 413 18.29 -20.30 6.35
N VAL A 414 18.01 -19.48 7.36
CA VAL A 414 18.01 -18.01 7.22
C VAL A 414 19.39 -17.37 7.35
N ASP A 415 20.35 -18.08 7.94
CA ASP A 415 21.75 -17.64 8.08
C ASP A 415 22.64 -18.10 6.91
N ALA A 416 22.27 -19.19 6.23
CA ALA A 416 22.86 -19.60 4.96
C ALA A 416 22.52 -18.59 3.86
#